data_AF-A0A925WFT5-F1
#
_entry.id   AF-A0A925WFT5-F1
#
_cell.length_a   1.000
_cell.length_b   1.000
_cell.length_c   1.000
_cell.angle_alpha   90.00
_cell.angle_beta   90.00
_cell.angle_gamma   90.00
#
_symmetry.space_group_name_H-M   'P 1'
#
loop_
_entity.id
_entity.type
_entity.pdbx_description
1 polymer ?
#
loop_
_entity_poly.entity_id
_entity_poly.type
_entity_poly.pdbx_seq_one_letter_code
_entity_poly.pdbx_strand_id
1 'polypeptide(L)'
;MEIDGQLRKVIFIIKMRGSNHSKDIREYMITDKGVMIIGPRQTDYAKLTTGAPEWISQPQEAEPEPKAAKKREIRGYTEARRSDEPQKHGAARPRPK
;
A
#
# COMPACT_ATOMS: atom_id res chain seq x y z
N MET A 1 13.87 -20.45 -11.24
CA MET A 1 14.04 -19.22 -10.43
C MET A 1 14.16 -19.63 -8.98
N GLU A 2 14.95 -18.90 -8.21
CA GLU A 2 15.11 -19.18 -6.79
C GLU A 2 14.00 -18.50 -5.98
N ILE A 3 13.29 -19.27 -5.15
CA ILE A 3 12.31 -18.79 -4.18
C ILE A 3 12.56 -19.55 -2.89
N ASP A 4 12.72 -18.84 -1.77
CA ASP A 4 12.91 -19.42 -0.43
C ASP A 4 14.05 -20.46 -0.36
N GLY A 5 15.15 -20.21 -1.08
CA GLY A 5 16.30 -21.13 -1.15
C GLY A 5 16.06 -22.37 -2.03
N GLN A 6 14.94 -22.45 -2.74
CA GLN A 6 14.61 -23.55 -3.65
C GLN A 6 14.53 -23.09 -5.11
N LEU A 7 15.08 -23.90 -6.01
CA LEU A 7 14.94 -23.66 -7.44
C LEU A 7 13.58 -24.16 -7.94
N ARG A 8 12.63 -23.23 -8.09
CA ARG A 8 11.31 -23.50 -8.66
C ARG A 8 11.36 -23.46 -10.19
N LYS A 9 10.73 -24.46 -10.82
CA LYS A 9 10.64 -24.61 -12.28
C LYS A 9 9.39 -23.91 -12.78
N VAL A 10 9.57 -23.04 -13.78
CA VAL A 10 8.47 -22.28 -14.39
C VAL A 10 8.47 -22.42 -15.91
N ILE A 11 7.29 -22.31 -16.50
CA ILE A 11 7.06 -22.33 -17.94
C ILE A 11 6.07 -21.23 -18.32
N PHE A 12 6.28 -20.60 -19.48
CA PHE A 12 5.35 -19.63 -20.07
C PHE A 12 5.44 -19.70 -21.59
N ILE A 13 4.37 -19.28 -22.25
CA ILE A 13 4.29 -19.29 -23.70
C ILE A 13 4.59 -17.88 -24.21
N ILE A 14 5.76 -17.69 -24.83
CA ILE A 14 6.18 -16.39 -25.37
C ILE A 14 5.35 -16.02 -26.60
N LYS A 15 5.08 -17.00 -27.48
CA LYS A 15 4.39 -16.77 -28.74
C LYS A 15 3.77 -18.05 -29.28
N MET A 16 2.53 -17.94 -29.77
CA MET A 16 1.91 -18.89 -30.69
C MET A 16 1.26 -18.12 -31.85
N ARG A 17 1.23 -18.71 -33.05
CA ARG A 17 0.58 -18.14 -34.24
C ARG A 17 -0.77 -18.84 -34.46
N GLY A 18 -1.78 -18.10 -34.91
CA GLY A 18 -3.08 -18.67 -35.30
C GLY A 18 -3.93 -19.26 -34.16
N SER A 19 -3.54 -19.07 -32.90
CA SER A 19 -4.28 -19.57 -31.73
C SER A 19 -4.01 -18.70 -30.51
N ASN A 20 -4.98 -18.70 -29.58
CA ASN A 20 -4.79 -18.07 -28.28
C ASN A 20 -3.90 -18.95 -27.39
N HIS A 21 -3.17 -18.33 -26.47
CA HIS A 21 -2.34 -19.04 -25.49
C HIS A 21 -2.37 -18.35 -24.14
N SER A 22 -2.04 -19.10 -23.09
CA SER A 22 -1.90 -18.57 -21.73
C SER A 22 -0.74 -17.56 -21.70
N LYS A 23 -1.00 -16.37 -21.15
CA LYS A 23 0.02 -15.31 -20.94
C LYS A 23 0.75 -15.46 -19.60
N ASP A 24 0.32 -16.43 -18.80
CA ASP A 24 0.71 -16.58 -17.41
C ASP A 24 1.99 -17.40 -17.30
N ILE A 25 2.83 -17.01 -16.36
CA ILE A 25 3.98 -17.78 -15.91
C ILE A 25 3.47 -18.81 -14.91
N ARG A 26 3.76 -20.08 -15.16
CA ARG A 26 3.22 -21.20 -14.38
C ARG A 26 4.33 -22.06 -13.85
N GLU A 27 4.15 -22.56 -12.63
CA GLU A 27 5.02 -23.57 -12.08
C GLU A 27 4.68 -24.96 -12.61
N TYR A 28 5.70 -25.81 -12.68
CA TYR A 28 5.49 -27.20 -13.05
C TYR A 28 6.40 -28.16 -12.27
N MET A 29 5.94 -29.39 -12.12
CA MET A 29 6.73 -30.52 -11.63
C MET A 29 6.99 -31.52 -12.75
N ILE A 30 8.14 -32.19 -12.67
CA ILE A 30 8.45 -33.35 -13.50
C ILE A 30 8.15 -34.58 -12.64
N THR A 31 7.23 -35.40 -13.12
CA THR A 31 6.84 -36.66 -12.49
C THR A 31 7.21 -37.82 -13.41
N ASP A 32 7.06 -39.05 -12.93
CA ASP A 32 7.17 -40.27 -13.74
C ASP A 32 6.19 -40.31 -14.92
N LYS A 33 5.06 -39.59 -14.82
CA LYS A 33 4.05 -39.43 -15.87
C LYS A 33 4.31 -38.25 -16.81
N GLY A 34 5.38 -37.47 -16.58
CA GLY A 34 5.74 -36.30 -17.38
C GLY A 34 5.55 -34.97 -16.65
N VAL A 35 5.33 -33.90 -17.42
CA VAL A 35 5.23 -32.52 -16.91
C VAL A 35 3.81 -32.25 -16.39
N MET A 36 3.71 -31.86 -15.13
CA MET A 36 2.47 -31.47 -14.48
C MET A 36 2.51 -29.99 -14.12
N ILE A 37 1.57 -29.21 -14.68
CA ILE A 37 1.41 -27.79 -14.35
C ILE A 37 0.73 -27.67 -12.98
N ILE A 38 1.36 -26.95 -12.07
CA ILE A 38 0.85 -26.71 -10.71
C ILE A 38 -0.14 -25.54 -10.76
N GLY A 39 -1.28 -25.68 -10.08
CA GLY A 39 -2.23 -24.58 -9.85
C GLY A 39 -2.00 -23.89 -8.50
N PRO A 40 -2.56 -22.70 -8.26
CA PRO A 40 -3.41 -21.89 -9.15
C PRO A 40 -2.62 -21.19 -10.28
N ARG A 41 -3.34 -20.55 -11.20
CA ARG A 41 -2.78 -19.87 -12.37
C ARG A 41 -1.97 -18.61 -12.02
N GLN A 42 -2.23 -18.02 -10.86
CA GLN A 42 -1.58 -16.81 -10.35
C GLN A 42 -0.57 -17.18 -9.25
N THR A 43 0.45 -16.34 -9.09
CA THR A 43 1.50 -16.50 -8.10
C THR A 43 1.65 -15.22 -7.28
N ASP A 44 2.02 -15.35 -6.02
CA ASP A 44 2.20 -14.22 -5.09
C ASP A 44 3.56 -13.53 -5.24
N TYR A 45 4.24 -13.75 -6.37
CA TYR A 45 5.56 -13.22 -6.66
C TYR A 45 5.55 -12.34 -7.93
N ALA A 46 6.22 -11.20 -7.85
CA ALA A 46 6.51 -10.31 -8.96
C ALA A 46 7.91 -10.57 -9.52
N LYS A 47 8.25 -9.89 -10.63
CA LYS A 47 9.57 -9.92 -11.26
C LYS A 47 10.05 -11.33 -11.63
N LEU A 48 9.12 -12.22 -11.98
CA LEU A 48 9.42 -13.65 -12.21
C LEU A 48 10.45 -13.90 -13.33
N THR A 49 10.58 -12.97 -14.29
CA THR A 49 11.51 -13.08 -15.42
C THR A 49 12.91 -12.50 -15.15
N THR A 50 13.11 -11.79 -14.04
CA THR A 50 14.42 -11.19 -13.71
C THR A 50 15.41 -12.21 -13.14
N GLY A 51 14.92 -13.37 -12.73
CA GLY A 51 15.70 -14.40 -12.03
C GLY A 51 15.65 -14.27 -10.51
N ALA A 52 15.33 -13.08 -9.98
CA ALA A 52 15.17 -12.77 -8.56
C ALA A 52 13.74 -12.29 -8.29
N PRO A 53 12.81 -13.22 -7.99
CA PRO A 53 11.41 -12.88 -7.71
C PRO A 53 11.26 -12.14 -6.38
N GLU A 54 10.25 -11.29 -6.31
CA GLU A 54 9.90 -10.53 -5.10
C GLU A 54 8.50 -10.91 -4.64
N TRP A 55 8.32 -11.15 -3.35
CA TRP A 55 7.00 -11.43 -2.79
C TRP A 55 6.12 -10.17 -2.81
N ILE A 56 4.89 -10.33 -3.26
CA ILE A 56 3.90 -9.24 -3.34
C ILE A 56 3.09 -9.29 -2.04
N SER A 57 3.56 -8.59 -1.01
CA SER A 57 2.91 -8.58 0.30
C SER A 57 1.47 -8.03 0.26
N GLN A 58 0.60 -8.56 1.12
CA GLN A 58 -0.73 -8.00 1.43
C GLN A 58 -0.65 -6.54 1.95
N PRO A 59 -1.78 -5.79 1.92
CA PRO A 59 -1.84 -4.42 2.43
C PRO A 59 -1.33 -4.37 3.87
N GLN A 60 -0.42 -3.44 4.15
CA GLN A 60 0.06 -3.16 5.49
C GLN A 60 -1.14 -2.93 6.41
N GLU A 61 -1.35 -3.82 7.38
CA GLU A 61 -2.37 -3.63 8.41
C GLU A 61 -2.06 -2.30 9.10
N ALA A 62 -2.99 -1.34 8.97
CA ALA A 62 -2.78 0.02 9.41
C ALA A 62 -2.34 0.00 10.87
N GLU A 63 -1.18 0.61 11.15
CA GLU A 63 -0.66 0.70 12.51
C GLU A 63 -1.78 1.19 13.43
N PRO A 64 -2.06 0.49 14.55
CA PRO A 64 -3.16 0.85 15.42
C PRO A 64 -2.97 2.31 15.85
N GLU A 65 -3.98 3.14 15.62
CA GLU A 65 -3.91 4.59 15.86
C GLU A 65 -3.25 4.88 17.22
N PRO A 66 -2.35 5.87 17.29
CA PRO A 66 -1.60 6.15 18.50
C PRO A 66 -2.57 6.43 19.65
N LYS A 67 -2.57 5.54 20.66
CA LYS A 67 -3.39 5.70 21.87
C LYS A 67 -3.03 7.04 22.54
N ALA A 68 -3.92 8.00 22.38
CA ALA A 68 -4.10 9.24 23.15
C ALA A 68 -2.84 9.82 23.81
N ALA A 69 -2.25 10.84 23.18
CA ALA A 69 -1.26 11.69 23.81
C ALA A 69 -1.86 12.39 25.04
N LYS A 70 -1.33 12.08 26.24
CA LYS A 70 -1.69 12.76 27.49
C LYS A 70 -1.29 14.24 27.40
N LYS A 71 -2.29 15.13 27.39
CA LYS A 71 -2.11 16.58 27.42
C LYS A 71 -1.36 16.99 28.68
N ARG A 72 -0.06 17.33 28.56
CA ARG A 72 0.67 18.02 29.61
C ARG A 72 0.17 19.47 29.66
N GLU A 73 -0.52 19.80 30.74
CA GLU A 73 -0.96 21.15 31.06
C GLU A 73 0.28 22.02 31.35
N ILE A 74 0.54 23.00 30.48
CA ILE A 74 1.64 23.94 30.65
C ILE A 74 1.08 25.18 31.36
N ARG A 75 1.49 25.35 32.61
CA ARG A 75 1.19 26.46 33.50
C ARG A 75 2.15 27.63 33.21
N GLY A 76 1.61 28.83 33.01
CA GLY A 76 2.34 30.12 32.93
C GLY A 76 2.77 30.46 31.50
N TYR A 77 2.71 31.70 30.99
CA TYR A 77 2.68 33.03 31.60
C TYR A 77 1.84 33.96 30.70
N THR A 78 0.89 34.70 31.25
CA THR A 78 0.25 35.84 30.55
C THR A 78 1.08 37.09 30.81
N GLU A 79 1.90 37.49 29.85
CA GLU A 79 2.46 38.84 29.82
C GLU A 79 1.62 39.73 28.91
N ALA A 80 1.09 40.77 29.55
CA ALA A 80 0.38 41.87 28.94
C ALA A 80 1.29 42.63 27.97
N ARG A 81 0.96 42.61 26.69
CA ARG A 81 1.19 43.76 25.81
C ARG A 81 -0.17 44.24 25.31
N ARG A 82 -0.62 45.29 25.99
CA ARG A 82 -1.81 46.08 25.69
C ARG A 82 -1.64 46.63 24.28
N SER A 83 -2.70 46.42 23.50
CA SER A 83 -2.95 46.86 22.13
C SER A 83 -2.65 48.34 21.90
N ASP A 84 -1.76 48.61 20.96
CA ASP A 84 -1.86 49.80 20.11
C ASP A 84 -2.93 49.56 19.03
N GLU A 85 -3.64 50.65 18.78
CA GLU A 85 -4.44 51.01 17.61
C GLU A 85 -5.97 50.73 17.61
N PRO A 86 -6.80 51.80 17.52
CA PRO A 86 -8.25 51.72 17.49
C PRO A 86 -8.78 51.64 16.05
N GLN A 87 -9.59 50.63 15.75
CA GLN A 87 -10.40 50.61 14.52
C GLN A 87 -11.86 50.91 14.82
N LYS A 88 -12.34 51.98 14.18
CA LYS A 88 -13.71 52.47 14.14
C LYS A 88 -14.62 51.53 13.35
N HIS A 89 -15.90 51.92 13.29
CA HIS A 89 -17.10 51.32 12.65
C HIS A 89 -17.88 50.46 13.66
N GLY A 90 -19.11 50.80 14.07
CA GLY A 90 -20.13 51.62 13.45
C GLY A 90 -21.38 50.74 13.28
N ALA A 91 -22.28 50.76 14.27
CA ALA A 91 -23.67 50.32 14.11
C ALA A 91 -24.45 50.57 15.42
N ALA A 92 -25.22 51.65 15.48
CA ALA A 92 -26.29 51.80 16.45
C ALA A 92 -27.63 51.57 15.73
N ARG A 93 -28.19 50.37 15.90
CA ARG A 93 -29.64 50.15 15.75
C ARG A 93 -30.32 50.55 17.05
N PRO A 94 -31.51 51.17 16.96
CA PRO A 94 -32.64 50.67 17.77
C PRO A 94 -33.90 50.57 16.88
N ARG A 95 -34.54 49.39 16.80
CA ARG A 95 -35.60 48.83 17.68
C ARG A 95 -37.01 49.39 17.39
N PRO A 96 -38.07 48.58 17.65
CA PRO A 96 -39.12 48.29 16.66
C PRO A 96 -40.45 49.01 16.94
N LYS A 97 -41.32 49.02 15.92
CA LYS A 97 -42.77 48.78 16.03
C LYS A 97 -43.24 48.03 14.79
#